data_AF-A0A246DRB4-F1
#
_entry.id   AF-A0A246DRB4-F1
#
_cell.length_a   1.000
_cell.length_b   1.000
_cell.length_c   1.000
_cell.angle_alpha   90.00
_cell.angle_beta   90.00
_cell.angle_gamma   90.00
#
_symmetry.space_group_name_H-M   'P 1'
#
loop_
_entity.id
_entity.type
_entity.pdbx_description
1 polymer ?
#
loop_
_entity_poly.entity_id
_entity_poly.type
_entity_poly.pdbx_seq_one_letter_code
_entity_poly.pdbx_strand_id
1 'polypeptide(L)'
;MSTIGDLERRAGIGASPAKRTAFWLQFHHLEGEACLNAGVAELRRLIAQREAQPDPRPKTRAIRLAREALPPLTPEQDAALQAYAARHGRRWKSILNNAWMGGPPHDDGGLLRGLRNSHGPTWLQSYRLPKPVKR
;
A
#
# COMPACT_ATOMS: atom_id res chain seq x y z
N MET A 1 -31.51 9.75 -9.10
CA MET A 1 -31.26 10.87 -8.17
C MET A 1 -30.39 10.36 -7.03
N SER A 2 -29.22 10.95 -6.79
CA SER A 2 -28.40 10.59 -5.62
C SER A 2 -29.03 11.20 -4.37
N THR A 3 -29.11 10.45 -3.28
CA THR A 3 -29.63 10.97 -2.00
C THR A 3 -28.59 11.90 -1.34
N ILE A 4 -29.03 12.74 -0.40
CA ILE A 4 -28.10 13.57 0.40
C ILE A 4 -27.05 12.69 1.10
N GLY A 5 -27.47 11.53 1.64
CA GLY A 5 -26.55 10.58 2.27
C GLY A 5 -25.51 9.98 1.31
N ASP A 6 -25.86 9.79 0.03
CA ASP A 6 -24.90 9.35 -0.99
C ASP A 6 -23.86 10.42 -1.31
N LEU A 7 -24.29 11.69 -1.36
CA LEU A 7 -23.40 12.83 -1.57
C LEU A 7 -22.46 13.04 -0.38
N GLU A 8 -22.95 12.94 0.86
CA GLU A 8 -22.13 12.99 2.08
C GLU A 8 -21.06 11.89 2.10
N ARG A 9 -21.42 10.68 1.69
CA ARG A 9 -20.49 9.54 1.61
C ARG A 9 -19.39 9.78 0.58
N ARG A 10 -19.76 10.22 -0.62
CA ARG A 10 -18.80 10.51 -1.71
C ARG A 10 -17.90 11.70 -1.40
N ALA A 11 -18.43 12.71 -0.71
CA ALA A 11 -17.66 13.86 -0.22
C ALA A 11 -16.74 13.51 0.97
N GLY A 12 -16.90 12.33 1.58
CA GLY A 12 -16.07 11.88 2.71
C GLY A 12 -16.51 12.37 4.09
N ILE A 13 -17.73 12.93 4.20
CA ILE A 13 -18.30 13.49 5.43
C ILE A 13 -19.13 12.44 6.21
N GLY A 14 -19.57 11.36 5.55
CA GLY A 14 -20.46 10.33 6.11
C GLY A 14 -19.88 9.34 7.13
N ALA A 15 -18.62 9.48 7.56
CA ALA A 15 -17.97 8.51 8.46
C ALA A 15 -18.42 8.61 9.94
N SER A 16 -19.02 9.73 10.36
CA SER A 16 -19.50 9.93 11.73
C SER A 16 -20.71 10.87 11.76
N PRO A 17 -21.74 10.61 12.60
CA PRO A 17 -22.85 11.55 12.83
C PRO A 17 -22.37 12.96 13.23
N ALA A 18 -21.34 13.06 14.07
CA ALA A 18 -20.81 14.35 14.52
C ALA A 18 -20.24 15.19 13.37
N LYS A 19 -19.58 14.55 12.38
CA LYS A 19 -19.04 15.23 11.19
C LYS A 19 -20.15 15.74 10.28
N ARG A 20 -21.23 14.98 10.13
CA ARG A 20 -22.42 15.40 9.36
C ARG A 20 -23.09 16.61 10.02
N THR A 21 -23.31 16.56 11.33
CA THR A 21 -23.88 17.69 12.09
C THR A 21 -23.01 18.94 11.97
N ALA A 22 -21.69 18.81 12.15
CA ALA A 22 -20.77 19.95 12.03
C ALA A 22 -20.78 20.57 10.63
N PHE A 23 -20.92 19.75 9.58
CA PHE A 23 -21.05 20.22 8.20
C PHE A 23 -22.33 21.02 7.99
N TRP A 24 -23.48 20.47 8.40
CA TRP A 24 -24.77 21.14 8.21
C TRP A 24 -24.96 22.38 9.10
N LEU A 25 -24.30 22.44 10.26
CA LEU A 25 -24.27 23.63 11.11
C LEU A 25 -23.68 24.86 10.39
N GLN A 26 -22.83 24.69 9.37
CA GLN A 26 -22.31 25.81 8.59
C GLN A 26 -23.39 26.52 7.77
N PHE A 27 -24.46 25.80 7.41
CA PHE A 27 -25.56 26.29 6.58
C PHE A 27 -26.83 26.62 7.39
N HIS A 28 -26.79 26.48 8.73
CA HIS A 28 -27.96 26.71 9.59
C HIS A 28 -28.51 28.14 9.54
N HIS A 29 -27.71 29.10 9.06
CA HIS A 29 -28.09 30.49 8.88
C HIS A 29 -29.01 30.71 7.66
N LEU A 30 -29.17 29.69 6.81
CA LEU A 30 -30.05 29.72 5.66
C LEU A 30 -31.36 29.01 6.00
N GLU A 31 -32.48 29.58 5.56
CA GLU A 31 -33.81 29.05 5.83
C GLU A 31 -34.24 28.02 4.77
N GLY A 32 -34.89 26.94 5.23
CA GLY A 32 -35.59 25.96 4.37
C GLY A 32 -34.77 25.40 3.21
N GLU A 33 -35.24 25.62 1.98
CA GLU A 33 -34.65 25.07 0.76
C GLU A 33 -33.25 25.64 0.45
N ALA A 34 -32.97 26.89 0.86
CA ALA A 34 -31.70 27.53 0.61
C ALA A 34 -30.54 26.83 1.35
N CYS A 35 -30.79 26.35 2.58
CA CYS A 35 -29.83 25.56 3.35
C CYS A 35 -29.47 24.25 2.64
N LEU A 36 -30.49 23.52 2.17
CA LEU A 36 -30.30 22.26 1.47
C LEU A 36 -29.57 22.44 0.14
N ASN A 37 -29.94 23.46 -0.64
CA ASN A 37 -29.31 23.75 -1.92
C ASN A 37 -27.83 24.16 -1.75
N ALA A 38 -27.52 24.98 -0.74
CA ALA A 38 -26.15 25.37 -0.43
C ALA A 38 -25.29 24.17 0.02
N GLY A 39 -25.81 23.33 0.93
CA GLY A 39 -25.10 22.14 1.38
C GLY A 39 -24.88 21.12 0.27
N VAL A 40 -25.86 20.88 -0.61
CA VAL A 40 -25.73 20.00 -1.77
C VAL A 40 -24.70 20.53 -2.78
N ALA A 41 -24.65 21.85 -3.01
CA ALA A 41 -23.64 22.46 -3.87
C ALA A 41 -22.22 22.25 -3.31
N GLU A 42 -22.02 22.43 -2.00
CA GLU A 42 -20.71 22.20 -1.37
C GLU A 42 -20.31 20.73 -1.38
N LEU A 43 -21.25 19.80 -1.14
CA LEU A 43 -20.99 18.37 -1.27
C LEU A 43 -20.52 18.02 -2.69
N ARG A 44 -21.15 18.57 -3.73
CA ARG A 44 -20.73 18.37 -5.13
C ARG A 44 -19.34 18.95 -5.39
N ARG A 45 -19.02 20.12 -4.83
CA ARG A 45 -17.69 20.72 -4.93
C ARG A 45 -16.61 19.82 -4.30
N LEU A 46 -16.88 19.29 -3.10
CA LEU A 46 -15.95 18.40 -2.40
C LEU A 46 -15.75 17.07 -3.15
N ILE A 47 -16.81 16.51 -3.73
CA ILE A 47 -16.73 15.33 -4.59
C ILE A 47 -15.84 15.61 -5.80
N ALA A 48 -16.07 16.72 -6.50
CA ALA A 48 -15.28 17.09 -7.67
C ALA A 48 -13.79 17.31 -7.33
N GLN A 49 -13.48 17.93 -6.19
CA GLN A 49 -12.10 18.10 -5.73
C GLN A 49 -11.42 16.77 -5.42
N ARG A 50 -12.15 15.84 -4.81
CA ARG A 50 -11.63 14.52 -4.47
C ARG A 50 -11.43 13.66 -5.72
N GLU A 51 -12.32 13.77 -6.69
CA GLU A 51 -12.19 13.11 -8.00
C GLU A 51 -11.07 13.72 -8.85
N ALA A 52 -10.82 15.03 -8.72
CA ALA A 52 -9.74 15.73 -9.41
C ALA A 52 -8.36 15.49 -8.76
N GLN A 53 -8.30 15.14 -7.47
CA GLN A 53 -7.05 14.84 -6.81
C GLN A 53 -6.63 13.39 -7.16
N PRO A 54 -5.54 13.17 -7.92
CA PRO A 54 -5.07 11.82 -8.20
C PRO A 54 -4.73 11.11 -6.88
N ASP A 55 -5.21 9.87 -6.72
CA ASP A 55 -4.93 9.05 -5.52
C ASP A 55 -3.40 9.02 -5.29
N PRO A 56 -2.89 9.54 -4.16
CA PRO A 56 -1.46 9.55 -3.88
C PRO A 56 -0.92 8.13 -3.65
N ARG A 57 -1.79 7.13 -3.50
CA ARG A 57 -1.38 5.73 -3.39
C ARG A 57 -1.01 5.18 -4.77
N PRO A 58 0.21 4.63 -4.95
CA PRO A 58 0.59 4.04 -6.21
C PRO A 58 -0.35 2.88 -6.53
N LYS A 59 -0.96 2.91 -7.72
CA LYS A 59 -1.75 1.79 -8.24
C LYS A 59 -0.89 0.53 -8.23
N THR A 60 -1.51 -0.64 -8.05
CA THR A 60 -0.83 -1.96 -8.02
C THR A 60 0.08 -2.21 -9.25
N ARG A 61 -0.19 -1.55 -10.39
CA ARG A 61 0.65 -1.59 -11.59
C ARG A 61 1.94 -0.76 -11.47
N ALA A 62 1.89 0.40 -10.82
CA ALA A 62 3.08 1.21 -10.54
C ALA A 62 4.01 0.51 -9.53
N ILE A 63 3.45 -0.19 -8.54
CA ILE A 63 4.21 -1.05 -7.62
C ILE A 63 4.93 -2.17 -8.39
N ARG A 64 4.28 -2.76 -9.41
CA ARG A 64 4.90 -3.78 -10.27
C ARG A 64 6.03 -3.21 -11.13
N LEU A 65 5.83 -2.06 -11.78
CA LEU A 65 6.88 -1.42 -12.59
C LEU A 65 8.09 -0.99 -11.75
N ALA A 66 7.88 -0.51 -10.52
CA ALA A 66 8.98 -0.21 -9.59
C ALA A 66 9.78 -1.48 -9.20
N ARG A 67 9.16 -2.65 -9.23
CA ARG A 67 9.84 -3.94 -8.97
C ARG A 67 10.65 -4.45 -10.15
N GLU A 68 10.34 -4.01 -11.37
CA GLU A 68 11.13 -4.32 -12.57
C GLU A 68 12.38 -3.44 -12.68
N ALA A 69 12.42 -2.29 -12.00
CA ALA A 69 13.59 -1.43 -11.90
C ALA A 69 14.64 -1.90 -10.86
N LEU A 70 14.44 -3.06 -10.24
CA LEU A 70 15.41 -3.60 -9.27
C LEU A 70 16.65 -4.15 -10.00
N PRO A 71 17.85 -3.96 -9.44
CA PRO A 71 19.06 -4.55 -10.00
C PRO A 71 18.89 -6.06 -10.19
N PRO A 72 19.29 -6.62 -11.35
CA PRO A 72 19.27 -8.06 -11.55
C PRO A 72 20.13 -8.75 -10.49
N LEU A 73 19.66 -9.89 -9.99
CA LEU A 73 20.40 -10.66 -8.98
C LEU A 73 21.69 -11.19 -9.59
N THR A 74 22.78 -11.10 -8.85
CA THR A 74 24.02 -11.76 -9.26
C THR A 74 23.92 -13.27 -9.00
N PRO A 75 24.63 -14.11 -9.79
CA PRO A 75 24.62 -15.57 -9.59
C PRO A 75 25.00 -15.99 -8.16
N GLU A 76 25.88 -15.23 -7.49
CA GLU A 76 26.32 -15.48 -6.12
C GLU A 76 25.20 -15.21 -5.11
N GLN A 77 24.38 -14.17 -5.33
CA GLN A 77 23.21 -13.87 -4.50
C GLN A 77 22.15 -14.95 -4.65
N ASP A 78 21.91 -15.42 -5.88
CA ASP A 78 20.98 -16.52 -6.14
C ASP A 78 21.46 -17.84 -5.51
N ALA A 79 22.75 -18.16 -5.62
CA ALA A 79 23.35 -19.33 -4.97
C ALA A 79 23.25 -19.25 -3.44
N ALA A 80 23.50 -18.08 -2.85
CA ALA A 80 23.36 -17.84 -1.43
C ALA A 80 21.91 -18.01 -0.96
N LEU A 81 20.93 -17.49 -1.73
CA LEU A 81 19.50 -17.69 -1.45
C LEU A 81 19.10 -19.16 -1.53
N GLN A 82 19.59 -19.89 -2.53
CA GLN A 82 19.32 -21.32 -2.68
C GLN A 82 19.91 -22.12 -1.52
N ALA A 83 21.16 -21.85 -1.12
CA ALA A 83 21.79 -22.50 0.02
C ALA A 83 21.06 -22.18 1.33
N TYR A 84 20.64 -20.93 1.53
CA TYR A 84 19.85 -20.51 2.68
C TYR A 84 18.48 -21.20 2.71
N ALA A 85 17.83 -21.31 1.56
CA ALA A 85 16.56 -21.99 1.42
C ALA A 85 16.66 -23.50 1.67
N ALA A 86 17.72 -24.14 1.19
CA ALA A 86 17.99 -25.55 1.44
C ALA A 86 18.23 -25.82 2.94
N ARG A 87 18.95 -24.92 3.62
CA ARG A 87 19.28 -25.03 5.04
C ARG A 87 18.08 -24.83 5.97
N HIS A 88 17.19 -23.88 5.65
CA HIS A 88 16.06 -23.50 6.51
C HIS A 88 14.71 -24.09 6.09
N GLY A 89 14.67 -24.80 4.96
CA GLY A 89 13.48 -25.48 4.46
C GLY A 89 12.32 -24.52 4.18
N ARG A 90 11.08 -24.98 4.36
CA ARG A 90 9.86 -24.23 3.95
C ARG A 90 9.73 -22.82 4.56
N ARG A 91 10.33 -22.57 5.73
CA ARG A 91 10.25 -21.29 6.45
C ARG A 91 11.39 -20.33 6.14
N TRP A 92 12.29 -20.67 5.22
CA TRP A 92 13.50 -19.90 4.93
C TRP A 92 13.24 -18.41 4.69
N LYS A 93 12.15 -18.03 4.00
CA LYS A 93 11.79 -16.63 3.79
C LYS A 93 11.43 -15.89 5.08
N SER A 94 10.66 -16.55 5.94
CA SER A 94 10.24 -15.97 7.22
C SER A 94 11.44 -15.80 8.14
N ILE A 95 12.34 -16.78 8.13
CA ILE A 95 13.57 -16.78 8.94
C ILE A 95 14.53 -15.70 8.43
N LEU A 96 14.74 -15.62 7.11
CA LEU A 96 15.57 -14.58 6.50
C LEU A 96 15.01 -13.17 6.72
N ASN A 97 13.69 -13.01 6.61
CA ASN A 97 13.04 -11.73 6.91
C ASN A 97 13.23 -11.34 8.38
N ASN A 98 13.15 -12.30 9.31
CA ASN A 98 13.43 -12.06 10.72
C ASN A 98 14.90 -11.65 10.92
N ALA A 99 15.83 -12.35 10.29
CA ALA A 99 17.26 -12.05 10.31
C ALA A 99 17.56 -10.64 9.80
N TRP A 100 16.93 -10.23 8.69
CA TRP A 100 17.05 -8.89 8.13
C TRP A 100 16.52 -7.79 9.07
N MET A 101 15.54 -8.09 9.93
CA MET A 101 15.01 -7.17 10.93
C MET A 101 15.81 -7.16 12.23
N GLY A 102 16.94 -7.88 12.30
CA GLY A 102 17.78 -7.98 13.50
C GLY A 102 17.33 -9.07 14.48
N GLY A 103 16.44 -9.98 14.05
CA GLY A 103 16.04 -11.15 14.81
C GLY A 103 16.97 -12.35 14.59
N PRO A 104 16.96 -13.35 15.47
CA PRO A 104 17.68 -14.61 15.26
C PRO A 104 17.01 -15.46 14.15
N PRO A 105 17.75 -16.33 13.44
CA PRO A 105 19.20 -16.54 13.50
C PRO A 105 19.97 -15.50 12.65
N HIS A 106 21.08 -14.97 13.18
CA HIS A 106 21.95 -13.99 12.51
C HIS A 106 22.87 -14.62 11.46
N ASP A 107 22.32 -15.52 10.66
CA ASP A 107 23.05 -16.38 9.73
C ASP A 107 22.83 -15.99 8.27
N ASP A 108 22.40 -14.74 8.05
CA ASP A 108 22.09 -14.15 6.74
C ASP A 108 23.35 -13.86 5.91
N GLY A 109 24.54 -13.81 6.53
CA GLY A 109 25.81 -13.62 5.83
C GLY A 109 25.90 -12.27 5.07
N GLY A 110 27.08 -11.95 4.54
CA GLY A 110 27.31 -10.67 3.86
C GLY A 110 26.49 -10.49 2.58
N LEU A 111 26.34 -11.55 1.79
CA LEU A 111 25.64 -11.50 0.50
C LEU A 111 24.14 -11.23 0.65
N LEU A 112 23.45 -11.87 1.60
CA LEU A 112 22.02 -11.62 1.81
C LEU A 112 21.77 -10.25 2.47
N ARG A 113 22.73 -9.71 3.22
CA ARG A 113 22.68 -8.32 3.70
C ARG A 113 22.83 -7.31 2.57
N GLY A 114 23.73 -7.56 1.62
CA GLY A 114 23.81 -6.78 0.38
C GLY A 114 22.48 -6.80 -0.38
N LEU A 115 21.89 -7.99 -0.51
CA LEU A 115 20.59 -8.16 -1.15
C LEU A 115 19.46 -7.43 -0.40
N ARG A 116 19.47 -7.44 0.94
CA ARG A 116 18.54 -6.64 1.75
C ARG A 116 18.66 -5.15 1.41
N ASN A 117 19.89 -4.62 1.30
CA ASN A 117 20.11 -3.21 1.03
C ASN A 117 19.66 -2.80 -0.39
N SER A 118 19.75 -3.71 -1.37
CA SER A 118 19.35 -3.43 -2.76
C SER A 118 17.86 -3.66 -3.03
N HIS A 119 17.24 -4.70 -2.46
CA HIS A 119 15.88 -5.13 -2.82
C HIS A 119 14.85 -4.99 -1.69
N GLY A 120 15.30 -5.02 -0.44
CA GLY A 120 14.46 -4.88 0.74
C GLY A 120 13.58 -6.11 1.09
N PRO A 121 12.95 -6.11 2.27
CA PRO A 121 12.17 -7.24 2.80
C PRO A 121 10.87 -7.53 2.02
N THR A 122 10.24 -6.52 1.44
CA THR A 122 9.00 -6.70 0.66
C THR A 122 9.24 -7.46 -0.65
N TRP A 123 10.42 -7.32 -1.25
CA TRP A 123 10.83 -8.08 -2.43
C TRP A 123 10.88 -9.59 -2.16
N LEU A 124 11.43 -10.00 -1.02
CA LEU A 124 11.59 -11.40 -0.62
C LEU A 124 10.26 -12.17 -0.59
N GLN A 125 9.17 -11.51 -0.17
CA GLN A 125 7.84 -12.12 -0.14
C GLN A 125 7.39 -12.54 -1.54
N SER A 126 7.73 -11.73 -2.53
CA SER A 126 7.35 -11.96 -3.91
C SER A 126 8.34 -12.77 -4.74
N TYR A 127 9.61 -12.81 -4.34
CA TYR A 127 10.64 -13.58 -5.01
C TYR A 127 10.25 -15.06 -5.08
N ARG A 128 10.59 -15.71 -6.19
CA ARG A 128 10.42 -17.15 -6.37
C ARG A 128 11.81 -17.70 -6.65
N LEU A 129 12.23 -18.67 -5.84
CA LEU A 129 13.45 -19.41 -6.12
C LEU A 129 13.31 -20.03 -7.51
N PRO A 130 14.23 -19.74 -8.44
CA PRO A 130 14.26 -20.46 -9.70
C PRO A 130 14.42 -21.95 -9.39
N LYS A 131 13.68 -22.81 -10.10
CA LYS A 131 13.85 -24.25 -9.95
C LYS A 131 15.32 -24.58 -10.25
N PRO A 132 16.00 -25.38 -9.41
CA PRO A 132 17.34 -25.81 -9.74
C PRO A 132 17.27 -26.50 -11.10
N VAL A 133 18.09 -26.02 -12.05
CA VAL A 133 18.27 -26.67 -13.34
C VAL A 133 18.80 -28.07 -13.01
N LYS A 134 17.96 -29.10 -13.17
CA LYS A 134 18.40 -30.48 -13.10
C LYS A 134 19.47 -30.65 -14.18
N ARG A 135 20.72 -30.78 -13.77
CA ARG A 135 21.80 -31.28 -14.64
C ARG A 135 21.65 -32.78 -14.79
#